data_AF-A0AAP0RB55-F1
#
_entry.id   AF-A0AAP0RB55-F1
#
_cell.length_a   1.000
_cell.length_b   1.000
_cell.length_c   1.000
_cell.angle_alpha   90.00
_cell.angle_beta   90.00
_cell.angle_gamma   90.00
#
_symmetry.space_group_name_H-M   'P 1'
#
loop_
_entity.id
_entity.type
_entity.pdbx_description
1 polymer ?
#
loop_
_entity_poly.entity_id
_entity_poly.type
_entity_poly.pdbx_seq_one_letter_code
_entity_poly.pdbx_strand_id
1 'polypeptide(L)'
;MNQTTHLESDSYWITFCIDKNLGLIQKVESRVRIPSDLRELASAESLDTFTLIYTDILVHQPDCPPEVVEKLVGLREGIPWKDAKEVVQECKEIYENSLVNGNPPKAGFVFPKVKSLSASKGSLWRKLT
;
A
#
# COMPACT_ATOMS: atom_id res chain seq x y z
N MET A 1 44.32 12.06 -33.79
CA MET A 1 43.07 12.87 -33.73
C MET A 1 42.05 12.01 -32.99
N ASN A 2 42.02 12.07 -31.66
CA ASN A 2 41.31 11.08 -30.82
C ASN A 2 40.42 11.78 -29.78
N GLN A 3 39.70 12.81 -30.20
CA GLN A 3 38.91 13.66 -29.28
C GLN A 3 37.46 13.18 -29.11
N THR A 4 37.05 12.12 -29.83
CA THR A 4 35.65 11.65 -29.90
C THR A 4 35.26 10.70 -28.76
N THR A 5 36.21 10.12 -28.00
CA THR A 5 35.90 9.08 -26.98
C THR A 5 35.49 9.64 -25.61
N HIS A 6 35.80 10.91 -25.33
CA HIS A 6 35.50 11.52 -24.02
C HIS A 6 34.02 11.86 -23.87
N LEU A 7 33.42 12.46 -24.91
CA LEU A 7 32.02 12.89 -24.89
C LEU A 7 31.04 11.72 -24.87
N GLU A 8 31.39 10.59 -25.51
CA GLU A 8 30.57 9.38 -25.49
C GLU A 8 30.56 8.74 -24.09
N SER A 9 31.72 8.71 -23.43
CA SER A 9 31.85 8.24 -22.05
C SER A 9 31.06 9.11 -21.07
N ASP A 10 31.14 10.44 -21.21
CA ASP A 10 30.37 11.39 -20.39
C ASP A 10 28.86 11.21 -20.57
N SER A 11 28.39 10.93 -21.80
CA SER A 11 26.99 10.65 -22.08
C SER A 11 26.50 9.38 -21.38
N TYR A 12 27.30 8.31 -21.37
CA TYR A 12 26.98 7.08 -20.61
C TYR A 12 26.91 7.33 -19.10
N TRP A 13 27.82 8.13 -18.54
CA TRP A 13 27.78 8.47 -17.12
C TRP A 13 26.56 9.33 -16.79
N ILE A 14 26.17 10.26 -17.66
CA ILE A 14 24.95 11.07 -17.49
C ILE A 14 23.72 10.16 -17.51
N THR A 15 23.59 9.27 -18.50
CA THR A 15 22.46 8.33 -18.59
C THR A 15 22.41 7.37 -17.40
N PHE A 16 23.56 6.84 -16.95
CA PHE A 16 23.65 5.97 -15.78
C PHE A 16 23.25 6.70 -14.48
N CYS A 17 23.67 7.95 -14.31
CA CYS A 17 23.27 8.77 -13.18
C CYS A 17 21.76 9.06 -13.20
N ILE A 18 21.19 9.35 -14.38
CA ILE A 18 19.75 9.58 -14.54
C ILE A 18 18.96 8.31 -14.22
N ASP A 19 19.37 7.14 -14.73
CA ASP A 19 18.72 5.84 -14.45
C ASP A 19 18.78 5.48 -12.96
N LYS A 20 19.95 5.67 -12.33
CA LYS A 20 20.11 5.47 -10.87
C LYS A 20 19.21 6.39 -10.07
N ASN A 21 19.10 7.66 -10.46
CA ASN A 21 18.25 8.63 -9.77
C ASN A 21 16.75 8.33 -10.01
N LEU A 22 16.38 7.92 -11.22
CA LEU A 22 15.03 7.46 -11.55
C LEU A 22 14.62 6.24 -10.70
N GLY A 23 15.51 5.26 -10.53
CA GLY A 23 15.28 4.12 -9.64
C GLY A 23 15.12 4.51 -8.18
N LEU A 24 15.82 5.56 -7.71
CA LEU A 24 15.64 6.12 -6.37
C LEU A 24 14.31 6.87 -6.24
N ILE A 25 13.92 7.65 -7.25
CA ILE A 25 12.65 8.38 -7.30
C ILE A 25 11.48 7.40 -7.24
N GLN A 26 11.48 6.33 -8.06
CA GLN A 26 10.44 5.30 -8.02
C GLN A 26 10.36 4.60 -6.66
N LYS A 27 11.52 4.35 -6.03
CA LYS A 27 11.58 3.75 -4.70
C LYS A 27 11.04 4.67 -3.61
N VAL A 28 11.34 5.97 -3.68
CA VAL A 28 10.82 6.97 -2.74
C VAL A 28 9.33 7.19 -2.96
N GLU A 29 8.88 7.29 -4.21
CA GLU A 29 7.48 7.42 -4.58
C GLU A 29 6.65 6.26 -4.05
N SER A 30 7.12 5.02 -4.20
CA SER A 30 6.46 3.85 -3.60
C SER A 30 6.39 3.92 -2.06
N ARG A 31 7.35 4.58 -1.40
CA ARG A 31 7.39 4.71 0.07
C ARG A 31 6.51 5.85 0.60
N VAL A 32 6.30 6.88 -0.22
CA VAL A 32 5.47 8.06 0.09
C VAL A 32 4.00 7.84 -0.30
N ARG A 33 3.74 7.09 -1.36
CA ARG A 33 2.38 6.81 -1.83
C ARG A 33 1.58 5.98 -0.81
N ILE A 34 2.18 4.93 -0.25
CA ILE A 34 1.54 4.07 0.77
C ILE A 34 0.92 4.86 1.94
N PRO A 35 1.66 5.72 2.67
CA PRO A 35 1.06 6.50 3.75
C PRO A 35 0.03 7.54 3.26
N SER A 36 0.13 8.03 2.02
CA SER A 36 -0.90 8.90 1.42
C SER A 36 -2.19 8.14 1.17
N ASP A 37 -2.13 6.97 0.53
CA ASP A 37 -3.31 6.17 0.25
C ASP A 37 -3.97 5.68 1.55
N LEU A 38 -3.16 5.30 2.55
CA LEU A 38 -3.68 4.95 3.88
C LEU A 38 -4.32 6.13 4.59
N ARG A 39 -3.83 7.36 4.37
CA ARG A 39 -4.47 8.57 4.89
C ARG A 39 -5.80 8.83 4.20
N GLU A 40 -5.88 8.67 2.88
CA GLU A 40 -7.14 8.78 2.14
C GLU A 40 -8.14 7.72 2.59
N LEU A 41 -7.69 6.47 2.76
CA LEU A 41 -8.50 5.39 3.29
C LEU A 41 -8.96 5.70 4.73
N ALA A 42 -8.06 6.23 5.56
CA ALA A 42 -8.40 6.69 6.89
C ALA A 42 -9.32 7.90 6.91
N SER A 43 -9.44 8.65 5.80
CA SER A 43 -10.34 9.79 5.60
C SER A 43 -11.70 9.39 5.01
N ALA A 44 -11.86 8.17 4.50
CA ALA A 44 -13.12 7.68 3.95
C ALA A 44 -14.27 7.73 4.98
N GLU A 45 -15.43 8.17 4.53
CA GLU A 45 -16.64 8.35 5.36
C GLU A 45 -17.78 7.41 4.95
N SER A 46 -17.63 6.69 3.84
CA SER A 46 -18.64 5.76 3.32
C SER A 46 -18.01 4.46 2.82
N LEU A 47 -18.80 3.38 2.84
CA LEU A 47 -18.41 2.07 2.35
C LEU A 47 -17.87 2.12 0.92
N ASP A 48 -18.60 2.79 0.01
CA ASP A 48 -18.20 2.94 -1.39
C ASP A 48 -16.83 3.62 -1.53
N THR A 49 -16.56 4.61 -0.69
CA THR A 49 -15.28 5.33 -0.70
C THR A 49 -14.15 4.45 -0.18
N PHE A 50 -14.39 3.67 0.89
CA PHE A 50 -13.44 2.67 1.39
C PHE A 50 -13.09 1.65 0.30
N THR A 51 -14.10 1.08 -0.35
CA THR A 51 -13.97 0.11 -1.43
C THR A 51 -13.17 0.67 -2.60
N LEU A 52 -13.49 1.90 -3.03
CA LEU A 52 -12.81 2.55 -4.15
C LEU A 52 -11.33 2.81 -3.84
N ILE A 53 -11.03 3.40 -2.68
CA ILE A 53 -9.64 3.70 -2.28
C ILE A 53 -8.87 2.39 -2.04
N TYR A 54 -9.48 1.39 -1.41
CA TYR A 54 -8.82 0.10 -1.16
C TYR A 54 -8.51 -0.65 -2.46
N THR A 55 -9.41 -0.61 -3.44
CA THR A 55 -9.16 -1.17 -4.77
C THR A 55 -7.99 -0.45 -5.45
N ASP A 56 -7.93 0.88 -5.39
CA ASP A 56 -6.81 1.66 -5.94
C ASP A 56 -5.48 1.32 -5.23
N ILE A 57 -5.51 1.15 -3.91
CA ILE A 57 -4.36 0.67 -3.13
C ILE A 57 -3.89 -0.69 -3.65
N LEU A 58 -4.79 -1.66 -3.88
CA LEU A 58 -4.42 -3.00 -4.33
C LEU A 58 -3.82 -3.02 -5.74
N VAL A 59 -4.22 -2.11 -6.63
CA VAL A 59 -3.60 -1.96 -7.95
C VAL A 59 -2.11 -1.64 -7.82
N HIS A 60 -1.74 -0.78 -6.88
CA HIS A 60 -0.36 -0.33 -6.68
C HIS A 60 0.41 -1.17 -5.66
N GLN A 61 -0.30 -1.74 -4.69
CA GLN A 61 0.18 -2.47 -3.52
C GLN A 61 -0.73 -3.68 -3.26
N PRO A 62 -0.67 -4.73 -4.10
CA PRO A 62 -1.55 -5.89 -3.98
C PRO A 62 -1.28 -6.72 -2.71
N ASP A 63 -0.20 -6.42 -2.00
CA ASP A 63 0.18 -7.05 -0.73
C ASP A 63 -0.40 -6.33 0.50
N CYS A 64 -1.30 -5.36 0.32
CA CYS A 64 -1.99 -4.67 1.42
C CYS A 64 -3.07 -5.59 2.01
N PRO A 65 -2.93 -6.10 3.25
CA PRO A 65 -3.91 -7.01 3.82
C PRO A 65 -5.11 -6.24 4.42
N PRO A 66 -6.30 -6.87 4.48
CA PRO A 66 -7.50 -6.25 5.04
C PRO A 66 -7.37 -5.92 6.54
N GLU A 67 -6.42 -6.54 7.27
CA GLU A 67 -6.09 -6.18 8.66
C GLU A 67 -5.65 -4.71 8.82
N VAL A 68 -5.14 -4.08 7.76
CA VAL A 68 -4.82 -2.65 7.75
C VAL A 68 -6.12 -1.83 7.82
N VAL A 69 -7.12 -2.21 7.04
CA VAL A 69 -8.46 -1.58 7.04
C VAL A 69 -9.10 -1.76 8.42
N GLU A 70 -9.04 -2.97 8.98
CA GLU A 70 -9.56 -3.27 10.32
C GLU A 70 -8.98 -2.34 11.39
N LYS A 71 -7.66 -2.13 11.37
CA LYS A 71 -6.99 -1.22 12.31
C LYS A 71 -7.37 0.25 12.08
N LEU A 72 -7.44 0.70 10.83
CA LEU A 72 -7.77 2.09 10.52
C LEU A 72 -9.20 2.43 10.94
N VAL A 73 -10.15 1.56 10.62
CA VAL A 73 -11.55 1.71 11.01
C VAL A 73 -11.71 1.60 12.53
N GLY A 74 -11.01 0.66 13.18
CA GLY A 74 -11.07 0.47 14.64
C GLY A 74 -10.45 1.62 15.45
N LEU A 75 -9.61 2.46 14.85
CA LEU A 75 -9.06 3.66 15.48
C LEU A 75 -9.96 4.90 15.32
N ARG A 76 -11.02 4.84 14.51
CA ARG A 76 -11.95 5.97 14.33
C ARG A 76 -13.01 6.00 15.43
N GLU A 77 -13.00 7.07 16.20
CA GLU A 77 -14.12 7.44 17.06
C GLU A 77 -15.23 8.04 16.18
N GLY A 78 -16.32 7.30 15.96
CA GLY A 78 -17.52 7.81 15.27
C GLY A 78 -18.07 6.95 14.13
N ILE A 79 -17.36 5.91 13.68
CA ILE A 79 -17.94 4.93 12.75
C ILE A 79 -18.80 3.95 13.56
N PRO A 80 -20.08 3.74 13.23
CA PRO A 80 -20.88 2.73 13.88
C PRO A 80 -20.24 1.36 13.64
N TRP A 81 -20.17 0.55 14.70
CA TRP A 81 -19.53 -0.76 14.65
C TRP A 81 -20.05 -1.67 13.53
N LYS A 82 -21.33 -1.50 13.16
CA LYS A 82 -21.97 -2.24 12.08
C LYS A 82 -21.34 -1.91 10.73
N ASP A 83 -21.22 -0.63 10.41
CA ASP A 83 -20.55 -0.14 9.20
C ASP A 83 -19.06 -0.49 9.19
N ALA A 84 -18.40 -0.42 10.36
CA ALA A 84 -17.00 -0.81 10.49
C ALA A 84 -16.76 -2.28 10.08
N LYS A 85 -17.63 -3.19 10.51
CA LYS A 85 -17.56 -4.60 10.13
C LYS A 85 -17.88 -4.82 8.66
N GLU A 86 -18.85 -4.09 8.13
CA GLU A 86 -19.23 -4.17 6.71
C GLU A 86 -18.08 -3.72 5.80
N VAL A 87 -17.42 -2.60 6.14
CA VAL A 87 -16.22 -2.11 5.44
C VAL A 87 -15.09 -3.14 5.44
N VAL A 88 -14.78 -3.73 6.59
CA VAL A 88 -13.69 -4.73 6.71
C VAL A 88 -14.02 -5.98 5.90
N GLN A 89 -15.28 -6.41 5.93
CA GLN A 89 -15.75 -7.59 5.19
C GLN A 89 -15.66 -7.35 3.67
N GLU A 90 -16.15 -6.22 3.18
CA GLU A 90 -16.12 -5.88 1.75
C GLU A 90 -14.68 -5.75 1.25
N CYS A 91 -13.81 -5.06 2.00
CA CYS A 91 -12.39 -4.94 1.65
C CYS A 91 -11.69 -6.31 1.66
N LYS A 92 -12.09 -7.22 2.55
CA LYS A 92 -11.56 -8.59 2.56
C LYS A 92 -11.98 -9.35 1.30
N GLU A 93 -13.23 -9.24 0.86
CA GLU A 93 -13.71 -9.88 -0.36
C GLU A 93 -12.99 -9.33 -1.61
N ILE A 94 -12.76 -8.01 -1.68
CA ILE A 94 -11.96 -7.40 -2.76
C ILE A 94 -10.52 -7.93 -2.74
N TYR A 95 -9.91 -8.03 -1.56
CA TYR A 95 -8.57 -8.57 -1.42
C TYR A 95 -8.49 -10.01 -1.93
N GLU A 96 -9.40 -10.89 -1.50
CA GLU A 96 -9.45 -12.29 -1.91
C GLU A 96 -9.67 -12.43 -3.42
N ASN A 97 -10.52 -11.59 -4.02
CA ASN A 97 -10.74 -11.54 -5.47
C ASN A 97 -9.52 -11.03 -6.26
N SER A 98 -8.69 -10.19 -5.64
CA SER A 98 -7.44 -9.69 -6.25
C SER A 98 -6.30 -10.73 -6.21
N LEU A 99 -6.41 -11.80 -5.42
CA LEU A 99 -5.35 -12.81 -5.31
C LEU A 99 -5.30 -13.68 -6.56
N VAL A 100 -4.10 -13.87 -7.11
CA VAL A 100 -3.85 -14.82 -8.19
C VAL A 100 -3.28 -16.08 -7.57
N ASN A 101 -3.99 -17.20 -7.67
CA ASN A 101 -3.57 -18.49 -7.09
C ASN A 101 -3.31 -18.42 -5.56
N GLY A 102 -4.12 -17.62 -4.85
CA GLY A 102 -4.02 -17.45 -3.40
C GLY A 102 -2.85 -16.59 -2.92
N ASN A 103 -2.13 -15.93 -3.83
CA ASN A 103 -1.05 -15.00 -3.49
C ASN A 103 -1.28 -13.64 -4.17
N PRO A 104 -0.82 -12.54 -3.55
CA PRO A 104 -0.88 -11.25 -4.20
C PRO A 104 0.00 -11.25 -5.46
N PRO A 105 -0.45 -10.67 -6.59
CA PRO A 105 0.29 -10.68 -7.86
C PRO A 105 1.68 -10.02 -7.78
N LYS A 106 1.95 -9.22 -6.74
CA LYS A 106 3.26 -8.62 -6.48
C LYS A 106 3.50 -8.50 -4.98
N ALA A 107 4.57 -9.13 -4.47
CA ALA A 107 4.94 -8.99 -3.07
C ALA A 107 5.33 -7.53 -2.76
N GLY A 108 4.66 -6.95 -1.76
CA GLY A 108 4.88 -5.59 -1.32
C GLY A 108 6.15 -5.45 -0.48
N PHE A 109 6.71 -4.26 -0.43
CA PHE A 109 7.91 -4.02 0.39
C PHE A 109 7.58 -3.72 1.86
N VAL A 110 6.36 -3.22 2.13
CA VAL A 110 6.00 -2.59 3.41
C VAL A 110 5.25 -3.54 4.33
N PHE A 111 4.09 -4.04 3.91
CA PHE A 111 3.21 -4.85 4.76
C PHE A 111 3.83 -6.14 5.33
N PRO A 112 4.73 -6.87 4.63
CA PRO A 112 5.42 -8.03 5.20
C PRO A 112 6.37 -7.67 6.35
N LYS A 113 6.79 -6.40 6.45
CA LYS A 113 7.70 -5.88 7.48
C LYS A 113 6.97 -5.21 8.64
N VAL A 114 5.65 -4.99 8.52
CA VAL A 114 4.86 -4.33 9.57
C VAL A 114 4.44 -5.35 10.62
N LYS A 115 5.23 -5.43 11.71
CA LYS A 115 4.98 -6.35 12.83
C LYS A 115 3.67 -6.07 13.59
N SER A 116 3.11 -4.86 13.50
CA SER A 116 1.85 -4.51 14.17
C SER A 116 0.63 -5.22 13.58
N LEU A 117 0.74 -5.74 12.35
CA LEU A 117 -0.29 -6.59 11.72
C LEU A 117 -0.27 -8.01 12.31
N SER A 118 0.93 -8.58 12.51
CA SER A 118 1.13 -9.94 13.05
C SER A 118 0.63 -10.11 14.49
N ALA A 119 0.64 -9.05 15.30
CA ALA A 119 0.14 -9.08 16.68
C ALA A 119 -1.40 -9.13 16.80
N SER A 120 -2.15 -8.96 15.70
CA SER A 120 -3.61 -8.82 15.72
C SER A 120 -4.40 -10.13 15.64
N LYS A 121 -3.79 -11.30 15.89
CA LYS A 121 -4.59 -12.51 16.21
C LYS A 121 -5.33 -12.38 17.56
N GLY A 122 -4.98 -11.36 18.34
CA GLY A 122 -5.58 -11.00 19.62
C GLY A 122 -6.44 -9.74 19.57
N SER A 123 -7.41 -9.66 18.66
CA SER A 123 -8.72 -9.04 18.94
C SER A 123 -8.68 -7.67 19.65
N LEU A 124 -8.31 -6.62 18.92
CA LEU A 124 -8.66 -5.23 19.30
C LEU A 124 -10.14 -5.11 19.69
N TRP A 125 -10.99 -5.94 19.06
CA TRP A 125 -12.43 -6.06 19.25
C TRP A 125 -12.87 -6.83 20.52
N ARG A 126 -11.97 -7.54 21.24
CA ARG A 126 -12.35 -8.28 22.47
C ARG A 126 -12.24 -7.43 23.73
N LYS A 127 -11.59 -6.27 23.64
CA LYS A 127 -11.31 -5.38 24.77
C LYS A 127 -12.26 -4.19 24.88
N LEU A 128 -13.28 -4.13 24.03
CA LEU A 128 -14.34 -3.12 24.01
C LEU A 128 -15.69 -3.74 24.38
N THR A 129 -15.74 -4.42 25.53
CA THR A 129 -16.97 -4.84 26.23
C THR A 129 -16.96 -4.25 27.62
#